data_AF-A0A257WN52-F1
#
_entry.id   AF-A0A257WN52-F1
#
_cell.length_a   1.000
_cell.length_b   1.000
_cell.length_c   1.000
_cell.angle_alpha   90.00
_cell.angle_beta   90.00
_cell.angle_gamma   90.00
#
_symmetry.space_group_name_H-M   'P 1'
#
loop_
_entity.id
_entity.type
_entity.pdbx_description
1 polymer ?
#
loop_
_entity_poly.entity_id
_entity_poly.type
_entity_poly.pdbx_seq_one_letter_code
_entity_poly.pdbx_strand_id
1 'polypeptide(L)'
;MGVLVGPTHLYAHYLHQTPGLPEAPAHPLDFVMMGLSTVLAFAGIGFAYAVYGRGAVAPAPDAPLSPLASFSYSGLYLDQLYAAIVVVPLRGVAKLSESFDKGIIDRLVDGVALVPALCGALLRPFQNGVIQQYAFVMLLGLAACLLWMVQSFAG
;
A
#
# COMPACT_ATOMS: atom_id res chain seq x y z
N MET A 1 29.32 -21.50 3.75
CA MET A 1 28.82 -22.75 3.15
C MET A 1 29.64 -23.27 1.97
N GLY A 2 30.41 -22.44 1.25
CA GLY A 2 31.23 -22.89 0.11
C GLY A 2 32.41 -23.83 0.42
N VAL A 3 33.03 -23.73 1.61
CA VAL A 3 34.18 -24.57 1.99
C VAL A 3 33.79 -26.04 2.26
N LEU A 4 32.56 -26.28 2.73
CA LEU A 4 32.04 -27.63 2.98
C LEU A 4 31.36 -28.26 1.76
N VAL A 5 30.73 -27.44 0.90
CA VAL A 5 29.93 -27.94 -0.23
C VAL A 5 30.72 -27.94 -1.56
N GLY A 6 31.68 -27.04 -1.70
CA GLY A 6 32.48 -26.86 -2.92
C GLY A 6 33.35 -28.06 -3.33
N PRO A 7 34.12 -28.70 -2.43
CA PRO A 7 35.03 -29.77 -2.82
C PRO A 7 34.37 -31.16 -2.93
N THR A 8 33.12 -31.31 -2.50
CA THR A 8 32.51 -32.63 -2.29
C THR A 8 31.73 -33.20 -3.48
N HIS A 9 31.68 -32.53 -4.64
CA HIS A 9 30.92 -32.94 -5.85
C HIS A 9 29.43 -33.30 -5.64
N LEU A 10 28.88 -33.08 -4.43
CA LEU A 10 27.53 -33.48 -3.99
C LEU A 10 26.40 -33.03 -4.92
N TYR A 11 26.55 -31.83 -5.51
CA TYR A 11 25.57 -31.24 -6.43
C TYR A 11 26.01 -31.26 -7.89
N ALA A 12 27.27 -31.59 -8.17
CA ALA A 12 27.80 -31.60 -9.54
C ALA A 12 27.03 -32.59 -10.42
N HIS A 13 26.74 -33.79 -9.88
CA HIS A 13 25.99 -34.82 -10.61
C HIS A 13 24.57 -34.36 -11.02
N TYR A 14 23.90 -33.54 -10.20
CA TYR A 14 22.57 -33.00 -10.51
C TYR A 14 22.63 -31.86 -11.54
N LEU A 15 23.69 -31.04 -11.50
CA LEU A 15 23.89 -29.95 -12.44
C LEU A 15 24.23 -30.47 -13.86
N HIS A 16 24.99 -31.56 -13.98
CA HIS A 16 25.32 -32.19 -15.27
C HIS A 16 24.11 -32.85 -15.97
N GLN A 17 23.04 -33.17 -15.25
CA GLN A 17 21.83 -33.77 -15.81
C GLN A 17 20.84 -32.74 -16.36
N THR A 18 21.10 -31.42 -16.20
CA THR A 18 20.17 -30.38 -16.64
C THR A 18 20.44 -30.01 -18.11
N PRO A 19 19.54 -30.31 -19.05
CA PRO A 19 19.77 -30.02 -20.48
C PRO A 19 19.82 -28.51 -20.72
N GLY A 20 20.88 -28.02 -21.36
CA GLY A 20 21.03 -26.61 -21.78
C GLY A 20 21.90 -25.73 -20.88
N LEU A 21 22.47 -26.26 -19.79
CA LEU A 21 23.50 -25.56 -19.02
C LEU A 21 24.87 -25.70 -19.72
N PRO A 22 25.53 -24.60 -20.12
CA PRO A 22 26.90 -24.66 -20.61
C PRO A 22 27.81 -25.17 -19.49
N GLU A 23 28.73 -26.09 -19.81
CA GLU A 23 29.71 -26.57 -18.84
C GLU A 23 30.55 -25.38 -18.35
N ALA A 24 30.36 -25.02 -17.08
CA ALA A 24 31.17 -23.99 -16.46
C ALA A 24 32.63 -24.50 -16.46
N PRO A 25 33.60 -23.72 -16.98
CA PRO A 25 34.99 -24.14 -16.96
C PRO A 25 35.40 -24.46 -15.52
N ALA A 26 36.02 -25.62 -15.32
CA ALA A 26 36.55 -26.00 -14.02
C ALA A 26 37.63 -25.00 -13.62
N HIS A 27 37.27 -23.98 -12.85
CA HIS A 27 38.22 -23.06 -12.27
C HIS A 27 39.06 -23.85 -11.25
N PRO A 28 40.37 -24.04 -11.49
CA PRO A 28 41.21 -24.69 -10.50
C PRO A 28 41.14 -23.90 -9.20
N LEU A 29 41.15 -24.60 -8.06
CA LEU A 29 41.15 -23.96 -6.75
C LEU A 29 42.39 -23.07 -6.63
N ASP A 30 42.18 -21.77 -6.84
CA ASP A 30 43.21 -20.75 -6.68
C ASP A 30 43.36 -20.44 -5.19
N PHE A 31 44.12 -21.30 -4.51
CA PHE A 31 44.43 -21.15 -3.09
C PHE A 31 45.14 -19.82 -2.78
N VAL A 32 45.82 -19.22 -3.76
CA VAL A 32 46.47 -17.92 -3.62
C VAL A 32 45.42 -16.83 -3.49
N MET A 33 44.41 -16.79 -4.37
CA MET A 33 43.32 -15.81 -4.28
C MET A 33 42.45 -16.02 -3.04
N MET A 34 42.20 -17.28 -2.67
CA MET A 34 41.47 -17.61 -1.44
C MET A 34 42.22 -17.12 -0.19
N GLY A 35 43.52 -17.43 -0.09
CA GLY A 35 44.36 -16.97 1.02
C GLY A 35 44.48 -15.44 1.05
N LEU A 36 44.72 -14.82 -0.10
CA LEU A 36 44.83 -13.37 -0.24
C LEU A 36 43.56 -12.67 0.21
N SER A 37 42.37 -13.10 -0.26
CA SER A 37 41.08 -12.51 0.12
C SER A 37 40.81 -12.65 1.63
N THR A 38 41.20 -13.78 2.22
CA THR A 38 41.03 -14.05 3.65
C THR A 38 41.92 -13.14 4.47
N VAL A 39 43.20 -13.01 4.09
CA VAL A 39 44.15 -12.09 4.74
C VAL A 39 43.68 -10.64 4.60
N LEU A 40 43.18 -10.24 3.43
CA LEU A 40 42.64 -8.89 3.20
C LEU A 40 41.42 -8.60 4.08
N ALA A 41 40.50 -9.57 4.20
CA ALA A 41 39.33 -9.44 5.05
C ALA A 41 39.71 -9.26 6.52
N PHE A 42 40.64 -10.09 7.04
CA PHE A 42 41.14 -9.93 8.41
C PHE A 42 41.91 -8.63 8.62
N ALA A 43 42.67 -8.17 7.63
CA ALA A 43 43.34 -6.88 7.68
C ALA A 43 42.33 -5.73 7.76
N GLY A 44 41.23 -5.79 6.99
CA GLY A 44 40.14 -4.81 7.06
C GLY A 44 39.43 -4.79 8.41
N ILE A 45 39.15 -5.96 9.00
CA ILE A 45 38.55 -6.09 10.33
C ILE A 45 39.51 -5.54 11.39
N GLY A 46 40.80 -5.91 11.33
CA GLY A 46 41.82 -5.42 12.25
C GLY A 46 41.98 -3.90 12.18
N PHE A 47 41.95 -3.33 10.97
CA PHE A 47 41.97 -1.88 10.76
C PHE A 47 40.73 -1.20 11.36
N ALA A 48 39.53 -1.72 11.11
CA ALA A 48 38.30 -1.21 11.69
C ALA A 48 38.32 -1.27 13.23
N TYR A 49 38.82 -2.37 13.80
CA TYR A 49 38.95 -2.52 15.25
C TYR A 49 39.97 -1.56 15.86
N ALA A 50 41.10 -1.31 15.18
CA ALA A 50 42.09 -0.34 15.63
C ALA A 50 41.54 1.10 15.66
N VAL A 51 40.69 1.46 14.69
CA VAL A 51 40.09 2.80 14.57
C VAL A 51 38.90 2.98 15.52
N TYR A 52 38.01 1.98 15.64
CA TYR A 52 36.73 2.10 16.35
C TYR A 52 36.66 1.38 17.71
N GLY A 53 37.57 0.44 18.00
CA GLY A 53 37.47 -0.49 19.14
C GLY A 53 37.72 0.11 20.53
N ARG A 54 38.28 1.32 20.63
CA ARG A 54 38.57 1.98 21.93
C ARG A 54 37.49 2.93 22.42
N GLY A 55 36.25 2.77 21.94
CA GLY A 55 35.13 3.63 22.35
C GLY A 55 35.12 4.98 21.64
N ALA A 56 35.69 5.06 20.43
CA ALA A 56 35.46 6.19 19.54
C ALA A 56 34.00 6.15 19.09
N VAL A 57 33.12 6.79 19.87
CA VAL A 57 31.82 7.22 19.39
C VAL A 57 32.10 8.06 18.15
N ALA A 58 31.57 7.64 17.01
CA ALA A 58 31.65 8.44 15.79
C ALA A 58 31.25 9.88 16.18
N PRO A 59 32.11 10.89 15.93
CA PRO A 59 31.70 12.26 16.20
C PRO A 59 30.40 12.47 15.46
N ALA A 60 29.30 12.77 16.16
CA ALA A 60 28.12 13.28 15.51
C ALA A 60 28.60 14.49 14.71
N PRO A 61 28.59 14.45 13.37
CA PRO A 61 29.18 15.53 12.61
C PRO A 61 28.20 16.70 12.69
N ASP A 62 28.55 17.71 13.47
CA ASP A 62 27.96 19.03 13.32
C ASP A 62 28.25 19.61 11.91
N ALA A 63 29.20 19.01 11.18
CA ALA A 63 29.25 19.02 9.71
C ALA A 63 30.13 17.86 9.19
N PRO A 64 29.74 17.15 8.12
CA PRO A 64 30.62 16.17 7.47
C PRO A 64 31.84 16.88 6.86
N LEU A 65 33.04 16.41 7.24
CA LEU A 65 34.33 17.00 6.86
C LEU A 65 34.66 16.86 5.36
N SER A 66 33.92 16.03 4.61
CA SER A 66 34.11 15.85 3.17
C SER A 66 32.79 15.52 2.43
N PRO A 67 32.66 15.89 1.14
CA PRO A 67 31.46 15.60 0.35
C PRO A 67 31.12 14.10 0.26
N LEU A 68 32.16 13.25 0.24
CA LEU A 68 32.02 11.79 0.22
C LEU A 68 31.48 11.24 1.55
N ALA A 69 31.90 11.83 2.68
CA ALA A 69 31.36 11.48 3.98
C ALA A 69 29.88 11.88 4.09
N SER A 70 29.51 13.07 3.60
CA SER A 70 28.10 13.51 3.53
C SER A 70 27.25 12.58 2.69
N PHE A 71 27.79 12.11 1.56
CA PHE A 71 27.10 11.21 0.63
C PHE A 71 26.86 9.82 1.23
N SER A 72 27.86 9.28 1.94
CA SER A 72 27.68 8.03 2.68
C SER A 72 26.75 8.18 3.88
N TYR A 73 26.78 9.33 4.57
CA TYR A 73 25.96 9.57 5.77
C TYR A 73 24.47 9.73 5.44
N SER A 74 24.15 10.29 4.27
CA SER A 74 22.79 10.47 3.77
C SER A 74 22.20 9.21 3.10
N GLY A 75 22.83 8.04 3.27
CA GLY A 75 22.37 6.79 2.68
C GLY A 75 22.36 6.82 1.15
N LEU A 76 23.32 7.53 0.54
CA LEU A 76 23.40 7.76 -0.91
C LEU A 76 22.16 8.47 -1.50
N TYR A 77 21.39 9.17 -0.66
CA TYR A 77 20.15 9.85 -1.05
C TYR A 77 19.05 8.93 -1.64
N LEU A 78 19.20 7.61 -1.53
CA LEU A 78 18.24 6.63 -2.06
C LEU A 78 16.85 6.81 -1.46
N ASP A 79 16.77 7.07 -0.17
CA ASP A 79 15.50 7.29 0.53
C ASP A 79 14.77 8.55 0.04
N GLN A 80 15.53 9.61 -0.22
CA GLN A 80 14.98 10.89 -0.73
C GLN A 80 14.52 10.75 -2.18
N LEU A 81 15.26 10.00 -2.99
CA LEU A 81 14.89 9.70 -4.37
C LEU A 81 13.62 8.84 -4.41
N TYR A 82 13.54 7.79 -3.59
CA TYR A 82 12.34 6.97 -3.45
C TYR A 82 11.14 7.79 -2.98
N ALA A 83 11.36 8.67 -1.99
CA ALA A 83 10.32 9.57 -1.51
C ALA A 83 9.82 10.50 -2.63
N ALA A 84 10.73 11.09 -3.41
CA ALA A 84 10.40 12.03 -4.48
C ALA A 84 9.71 11.35 -5.68
N ILE A 85 10.18 10.17 -6.09
CA ILE A 85 9.70 9.48 -7.30
C ILE A 85 8.46 8.64 -7.02
N VAL A 86 8.38 8.01 -5.85
CA VAL A 86 7.29 7.07 -5.53
C VAL A 86 6.31 7.71 -4.57
N VAL A 87 6.77 8.17 -3.41
CA VAL A 87 5.87 8.56 -2.31
C VAL A 87 5.12 9.85 -2.59
N VAL A 88 5.79 10.89 -3.09
CA VAL A 88 5.18 12.20 -3.35
C VAL A 88 4.08 12.11 -4.43
N PRO A 89 4.31 11.46 -5.59
CA PRO A 89 3.26 11.28 -6.59
C PRO A 89 2.09 10.46 -6.05
N LEU A 90 2.35 9.37 -5.30
CA LEU A 90 1.28 8.56 -4.71
C LEU A 90 0.40 9.38 -3.76
N ARG A 91 1.03 10.22 -2.92
CA ARG A 91 0.31 11.13 -2.03
C ARG A 91 -0.53 12.14 -2.81
N GLY A 92 -0.05 12.61 -3.97
CA GLY A 92 -0.82 13.46 -4.87
C GLY A 92 -2.08 12.78 -5.39
N VAL A 93 -1.94 11.54 -5.87
CA VAL A 93 -3.08 10.72 -6.36
C VAL A 93 -4.08 10.45 -5.24
N ALA A 94 -3.61 10.10 -4.04
CA ALA A 94 -4.47 9.87 -2.89
C ALA A 94 -5.30 11.11 -2.53
N LYS A 95 -4.67 12.30 -2.49
CA LYS A 95 -5.38 13.56 -2.25
C LYS A 95 -6.40 13.89 -3.33
N LEU A 96 -6.10 13.59 -4.59
CA LEU A 96 -7.05 13.77 -5.69
C LEU A 96 -8.27 12.86 -5.51
N SER A 97 -8.06 11.59 -5.18
CA SER A 97 -9.12 10.64 -4.90
C SER A 97 -9.99 11.09 -3.72
N GLU A 98 -9.37 11.55 -2.62
CA GLU A 98 -10.08 12.07 -1.46
C GLU A 98 -10.92 13.31 -1.81
N SER A 99 -10.37 14.21 -2.62
CA SER A 99 -11.07 15.43 -3.04
C SER A 99 -12.25 15.10 -3.97
N PHE A 100 -12.11 14.08 -4.81
CA PHE A 100 -13.19 13.59 -5.68
C PHE A 100 -14.33 12.98 -4.86
N ASP A 101 -14.00 12.14 -3.88
CA ASP A 101 -14.97 11.50 -2.99
C ASP A 101 -15.76 12.53 -2.19
N LYS A 102 -15.05 13.39 -1.42
CA LYS A 102 -15.69 14.46 -0.63
C LYS A 102 -16.38 15.53 -1.48
N GLY A 103 -15.91 15.77 -2.69
CA GLY A 103 -16.42 16.82 -3.55
C GLY A 103 -17.66 16.40 -4.35
N ILE A 104 -17.65 15.19 -4.90
CA ILE A 104 -18.66 14.72 -5.85
C ILE A 104 -19.53 13.65 -5.21
N ILE A 105 -18.93 12.60 -4.64
CA ILE A 105 -19.67 11.46 -4.11
C ILE A 105 -20.52 11.89 -2.91
N ASP A 106 -19.92 12.62 -1.97
CA ASP A 106 -20.62 13.09 -0.77
C ASP A 106 -21.81 14.00 -1.12
N ARG A 107 -21.61 14.93 -2.06
CA ARG A 107 -22.68 15.82 -2.53
C ARG A 107 -23.80 15.09 -3.28
N LEU A 108 -23.46 14.03 -4.02
CA LEU A 108 -24.48 13.20 -4.67
C LEU A 108 -25.32 12.46 -3.61
N VAL A 109 -24.68 11.91 -2.58
CA VAL A 109 -25.38 11.24 -1.48
C VAL A 109 -26.28 12.22 -0.72
N ASP A 110 -25.79 13.41 -0.39
CA ASP A 110 -26.58 14.48 0.22
C ASP A 110 -27.77 14.89 -0.66
N GLY A 111 -27.57 14.95 -1.98
CA GLY A 111 -28.63 15.21 -2.95
C GLY A 111 -29.73 14.16 -2.93
N VAL A 112 -29.37 12.87 -2.87
CA VAL A 112 -30.33 11.78 -2.74
C VAL A 112 -31.04 11.83 -1.38
N ALA A 113 -30.32 12.18 -0.30
CA ALA A 113 -30.91 12.31 1.03
C ALA A 113 -31.95 13.44 1.13
N LEU A 114 -31.85 14.48 0.30
CA LEU A 114 -32.84 15.55 0.23
C LEU A 114 -34.19 15.09 -0.35
N VAL A 115 -34.22 14.04 -1.17
CA VAL A 115 -35.47 13.54 -1.80
C VAL A 115 -36.54 13.16 -0.77
N PRO A 116 -36.28 12.24 0.18
CA PRO A 116 -37.28 11.89 1.19
C PRO A 116 -37.63 13.07 2.11
N ALA A 117 -36.66 13.95 2.40
CA ALA A 117 -36.92 15.15 3.21
C ALA A 117 -37.89 16.11 2.52
N LEU A 118 -37.72 16.34 1.21
CA LEU A 118 -38.63 17.13 0.38
C LEU A 118 -40.00 16.46 0.28
N CYS A 119 -40.06 15.15 0.04
CA CYS A 119 -41.34 14.41 0.03
C CYS A 119 -42.08 14.55 1.36
N GLY A 120 -41.39 14.41 2.49
CA GLY A 120 -41.96 14.61 3.82
C GLY A 120 -42.45 16.04 4.02
N ALA A 121 -41.68 17.04 3.60
CA ALA A 121 -42.06 18.44 3.68
C ALA A 121 -43.29 18.78 2.82
N LEU A 122 -43.44 18.15 1.64
CA LEU A 122 -44.60 18.30 0.77
C LEU A 122 -45.86 17.61 1.32
N LEU A 123 -45.70 16.47 1.99
CA LEU A 123 -46.80 15.72 2.61
C LEU A 123 -47.23 16.31 3.97
N ARG A 124 -46.35 17.03 4.66
CA ARG A 124 -46.60 17.62 5.98
C ARG A 124 -47.88 18.50 6.05
N PRO A 125 -48.19 19.36 5.07
CA PRO A 125 -49.41 20.19 5.08
C PRO A 125 -50.69 19.40 4.80
N PHE A 126 -50.63 18.11 4.42
CA PHE A 126 -51.84 17.28 4.35
C PHE A 126 -52.24 16.75 5.73
N GLN A 127 -51.35 16.81 6.71
CA GLN A 127 -51.58 16.39 8.09
C GLN A 127 -51.95 17.57 8.99
N ASN A 128 -52.84 18.47 8.53
CA ASN A 128 -53.20 19.72 9.23
C ASN A 128 -54.04 19.53 10.51
N GLY A 129 -54.20 18.30 11.01
CA GLY A 129 -54.94 18.01 12.25
C GLY A 129 -56.47 18.14 12.16
N VAL A 130 -57.02 18.46 10.98
CA VAL A 130 -58.46 18.59 10.76
C VAL A 130 -59.12 17.22 10.65
N ILE A 131 -59.82 16.79 11.71
CA ILE A 131 -60.46 15.46 11.83
C ILE A 131 -61.38 15.14 10.64
N GLN A 132 -62.09 16.14 10.10
CA GLN A 132 -63.00 15.97 8.97
C GLN A 132 -62.29 15.53 7.68
N GLN A 133 -61.07 16.03 7.43
CA GLN A 133 -60.29 15.64 6.26
C GLN A 133 -59.86 14.17 6.34
N TYR A 134 -59.47 13.70 7.53
CA TYR A 134 -59.15 12.29 7.75
C TYR A 134 -60.35 11.38 7.53
N ALA A 135 -61.53 11.75 8.05
CA ALA A 135 -62.76 10.98 7.87
C ALA A 135 -63.15 10.85 6.39
N PHE A 136 -63.04 11.93 5.62
CA PHE A 136 -63.30 11.94 4.18
C PHE A 136 -62.34 11.03 3.40
N VAL A 137 -61.03 11.09 3.69
CA VAL A 137 -60.02 10.23 3.05
C VAL A 137 -60.23 8.75 3.39
N MET A 138 -60.57 8.42 4.64
CA MET A 138 -60.87 7.04 5.05
C MET A 138 -62.09 6.48 4.32
N LEU A 139 -63.15 7.27 4.15
CA LEU A 139 -64.34 6.87 3.40
C LEU A 139 -64.00 6.58 1.93
N LEU A 140 -63.23 7.47 1.28
CA LEU A 140 -62.78 7.27 -0.10
C LEU A 140 -61.91 6.02 -0.24
N GLY A 141 -60.98 5.79 0.69
CA GLY A 141 -60.13 4.59 0.72
C GLY A 141 -60.95 3.31 0.85
N LEU A 142 -61.94 3.29 1.75
CA LEU A 142 -62.85 2.15 1.90
C LEU A 142 -63.64 1.88 0.61
N ALA A 143 -64.22 2.92 0.01
CA ALA A 143 -64.96 2.79 -1.24
C ALA A 143 -64.07 2.26 -2.38
N ALA A 144 -62.84 2.78 -2.52
CA ALA A 144 -61.88 2.31 -3.52
C ALA A 144 -61.49 0.84 -3.31
N CYS A 145 -61.21 0.43 -2.07
CA CYS A 145 -60.92 -0.97 -1.73
C CYS A 145 -62.07 -1.89 -2.07
N LEU A 146 -63.32 -1.51 -1.72
CA LEU A 146 -64.50 -2.30 -2.02
C LEU A 146 -64.75 -2.41 -3.53
N LEU A 147 -64.60 -1.31 -4.26
CA LEU A 147 -64.71 -1.32 -5.73
C LEU A 147 -63.66 -2.24 -6.35
N TRP A 148 -62.39 -2.12 -5.94
CA TRP A 148 -61.32 -2.98 -6.43
C TRP A 148 -61.58 -4.46 -6.12
N MET A 149 -62.03 -4.77 -4.91
CA MET A 149 -62.40 -6.11 -4.50
C MET A 149 -63.54 -6.66 -5.39
N VAL A 150 -64.62 -5.92 -5.58
CA VAL A 150 -65.74 -6.37 -6.43
C VAL A 150 -65.29 -6.64 -7.86
N GLN A 151 -64.45 -5.77 -8.45
CA GLN A 151 -63.90 -6.00 -9.79
C GLN A 151 -63.03 -7.26 -9.84
N SER A 152 -62.25 -7.55 -8.79
CA SER A 152 -61.43 -8.75 -8.71
C SER A 152 -62.21 -10.06 -8.56
N PHE A 153 -63.45 -10.02 -8.07
CA PHE A 153 -64.36 -11.18 -8.02
C PHE A 153 -65.26 -11.30 -9.26
N ALA A 154 -65.37 -10.23 -10.05
CA ALA A 154 -66.20 -10.16 -11.25
C ALA A 154 -65.46 -10.47 -12.55
N GLY A 155 -64.14 -10.74 -12.49
CA GLY A 155 -63.30 -11.25 -13.58
C GLY A 155 -62.77 -12.64 -13.27
#